data_AF-A0A101VXH0-F1
#
_entry.id   AF-A0A101VXH0-F1
#
_cell.length_a   1.000
_cell.length_b   1.000
_cell.length_c   1.000
_cell.angle_alpha   90.00
_cell.angle_beta   90.00
_cell.angle_gamma   90.00
#
_symmetry.space_group_name_H-M   'P 1'
#
loop_
_entity.id
_entity.type
_entity.pdbx_description
1 polymer ?
#
loop_
_entity_poly.entity_id
_entity_poly.type
_entity_poly.pdbx_seq_one_letter_code
_entity_poly.pdbx_strand_id
1 'polypeptide(L)'
;MKDQKIIGILFPFLPLFLGFLLVFLQKTWGESDSQLPIALMFVVIISCMISWLFSTIGLFLFKESLFDYYRTLFMILSIVYVLPAIILALFIPWSLLFSLTIFLVGITMIIKTK
;
A
#
# COMPACT_ATOMS: atom_id res chain seq x y z
N MET A 1 2.30 24.62 -10.82
CA MET A 1 3.38 23.88 -10.12
C MET A 1 3.04 23.52 -8.68
N LYS A 2 2.40 24.40 -7.88
CA LYS A 2 2.05 24.11 -6.47
C LYS A 2 0.99 23.00 -6.35
N ASP A 3 -0.04 23.04 -7.19
CA ASP A 3 -1.16 22.08 -7.13
C ASP A 3 -0.75 20.66 -7.55
N GLN A 4 0.14 20.55 -8.56
CA GLN A 4 0.70 19.25 -8.97
C GLN A 4 1.54 18.60 -7.85
N LYS A 5 2.24 19.39 -7.03
CA LYS A 5 2.97 18.86 -5.88
C LYS A 5 2.02 18.35 -4.79
N ILE A 6 0.92 19.06 -4.53
CA ILE A 6 -0.08 18.64 -3.54
C ILE A 6 -0.74 17.33 -3.98
N ILE A 7 -1.16 17.24 -5.24
CA ILE A 7 -1.72 16.01 -5.81
C ILE A 7 -0.71 14.86 -5.71
N GLY A 8 0.55 15.11 -6.06
CA GLY A 8 1.62 14.13 -5.96
C GLY A 8 1.89 13.66 -4.53
N ILE A 9 1.72 14.51 -3.50
CA ILE A 9 1.89 14.10 -2.11
C ILE A 9 0.73 13.22 -1.63
N LEU A 10 -0.50 13.55 -2.04
CA LEU A 10 -1.72 12.86 -1.61
C LEU A 10 -1.99 11.55 -2.35
N PHE A 11 -1.52 11.44 -3.60
CA PHE A 11 -1.72 10.29 -4.47
C PHE A 11 -1.52 8.92 -3.78
N PRO A 12 -0.40 8.64 -3.08
CA PRO A 12 -0.18 7.34 -2.45
C PRO A 12 -1.13 7.03 -1.29
N PHE A 13 -1.79 8.04 -0.70
CA PHE A 13 -2.70 7.86 0.43
C PHE A 13 -4.16 7.67 0.01
N LEU A 14 -4.49 7.92 -1.26
CA LEU A 14 -5.85 7.81 -1.76
C LEU A 14 -6.48 6.42 -1.51
N PRO A 15 -5.76 5.29 -1.74
CA PRO A 15 -6.30 3.96 -1.47
C PRO A 15 -6.57 3.69 0.02
N LEU A 16 -5.72 4.24 0.91
CA LEU A 16 -5.89 4.14 2.36
C LEU A 16 -7.12 4.92 2.82
N PHE A 17 -7.25 6.16 2.35
CA PHE A 17 -8.39 7.01 2.69
C PHE A 17 -9.71 6.34 2.28
N LEU A 18 -9.78 5.81 1.06
CA LEU A 18 -10.96 5.09 0.57
C LEU A 18 -11.23 3.81 1.40
N GLY A 19 -10.19 3.06 1.76
CA GLY A 19 -10.33 1.88 2.61
C GLY A 19 -10.91 2.21 3.98
N PHE A 20 -10.36 3.24 4.64
CA PHE A 20 -10.87 3.68 5.94
C PHE A 20 -12.29 4.24 5.86
N LEU A 21 -12.61 4.98 4.80
CA LEU A 21 -13.96 5.48 4.57
C LEU A 21 -14.96 4.34 4.43
N LEU A 22 -14.63 3.31 3.64
CA LEU A 22 -15.47 2.12 3.50
C LEU A 22 -15.65 1.40 4.82
N VAL A 23 -14.58 1.23 5.60
CA VAL A 23 -14.66 0.60 6.92
C VAL A 23 -15.54 1.39 7.87
N PHE A 24 -15.40 2.72 7.87
CA PHE A 24 -16.21 3.60 8.69
C PHE A 24 -17.69 3.48 8.32
N LEU A 25 -18.02 3.62 7.03
CA LEU A 25 -19.39 3.54 6.52
C LEU A 25 -20.03 2.19 6.86
N GLN A 26 -19.28 1.10 6.71
CA GLN A 26 -19.81 -0.24 6.99
C GLN A 26 -19.97 -0.51 8.49
N LYS A 27 -19.17 0.13 9.33
CA LYS A 27 -19.33 0.04 10.79
C LYS A 27 -20.52 0.86 11.30
N THR A 28 -20.82 1.99 10.67
CA THR A 28 -21.90 2.90 11.11
C THR A 28 -23.26 2.61 10.47
N TRP A 29 -23.28 2.15 9.21
CA TRP A 29 -24.51 1.89 8.45
C TRP A 29 -24.65 0.45 7.93
N GLY A 30 -23.64 -0.40 8.12
CA GLY A 30 -23.68 -1.79 7.65
C GLY A 30 -24.47 -2.71 8.60
N GLU A 31 -24.97 -3.81 8.03
CA GLU A 31 -25.63 -4.86 8.79
C GLU A 31 -24.65 -5.63 9.67
N SER A 32 -25.13 -6.10 10.82
CA SER A 32 -24.37 -6.92 11.75
C SER A 32 -24.16 -8.33 11.17
N ASP A 33 -23.00 -8.56 10.55
CA ASP A 33 -22.53 -9.88 10.15
C ASP A 33 -21.34 -10.31 11.02
N SER A 34 -21.38 -11.56 11.50
CA SER A 34 -20.29 -12.22 12.23
C SER A 34 -18.96 -12.25 11.46
N GLN A 35 -18.99 -12.22 10.13
CA GLN A 35 -17.79 -12.19 9.28
C GLN A 35 -17.34 -10.76 8.93
N LEU A 36 -18.14 -9.74 9.24
CA LEU A 36 -17.85 -8.34 8.94
C LEU A 36 -16.46 -7.90 9.44
N PRO A 37 -16.00 -8.23 10.67
CA PRO A 37 -14.68 -7.82 11.13
C PRO A 37 -13.53 -8.36 10.27
N ILE A 38 -13.68 -9.59 9.76
CA ILE A 38 -12.69 -10.25 8.89
C ILE A 38 -12.68 -9.57 7.52
N ALA A 39 -13.85 -9.33 6.93
CA ALA A 39 -13.97 -8.63 5.65
C ALA A 39 -13.36 -7.22 5.72
N LEU A 40 -13.64 -6.47 6.80
CA LEU A 40 -13.08 -5.14 7.01
C LEU A 40 -11.57 -5.17 7.20
N MET A 41 -11.02 -6.18 7.88
CA MET A 41 -9.59 -6.40 7.97
C MET A 41 -8.95 -6.58 6.59
N PHE A 42 -9.54 -7.40 5.71
CA PHE A 42 -9.05 -7.58 4.35
C PHE A 42 -9.13 -6.29 3.52
N VAL A 43 -10.18 -5.49 3.67
CA VAL A 43 -10.30 -4.18 3.00
C VAL A 43 -9.13 -3.27 3.38
N VAL A 44 -8.80 -3.16 4.68
CA VAL A 44 -7.67 -2.35 5.14
C VAL A 44 -6.35 -2.87 4.57
N ILE A 45 -6.13 -4.19 4.60
CA ILE A 45 -4.90 -4.79 4.09
C ILE A 45 -4.75 -4.54 2.58
N ILE A 46 -5.80 -4.74 1.79
CA ILE A 46 -5.79 -4.48 0.34
C ILE A 46 -5.51 -2.99 0.08
N SER A 47 -6.14 -2.08 0.82
CA SER A 47 -5.87 -0.65 0.73
C SER A 47 -4.41 -0.30 1.02
N CYS A 48 -3.78 -0.94 2.01
CA CYS A 48 -2.35 -0.80 2.29
C CYS A 48 -1.49 -1.26 1.10
N MET A 49 -1.80 -2.42 0.50
CA MET A 49 -1.07 -2.92 -0.67
C MET A 49 -1.21 -2.00 -1.89
N ILE A 50 -2.42 -1.50 -2.16
CA ILE A 50 -2.66 -0.58 -3.27
C ILE A 50 -1.95 0.76 -3.01
N SER A 51 -1.93 1.25 -1.77
CA SER A 51 -1.17 2.44 -1.39
C SER A 51 0.33 2.28 -1.62
N TRP A 52 0.88 1.11 -1.32
CA TRP A 52 2.27 0.77 -1.64
C TRP A 52 2.53 0.74 -3.15
N LEU A 53 1.63 0.16 -3.93
CA LEU A 53 1.70 0.20 -5.40
C LEU A 53 1.64 1.64 -5.91
N PHE A 54 0.78 2.48 -5.36
CA PHE A 54 0.69 3.90 -5.74
C PHE A 54 1.95 4.67 -5.36
N SER A 55 2.61 4.34 -4.25
CA SER A 55 3.93 4.88 -3.92
C SER A 55 4.98 4.48 -4.96
N THR A 56 4.91 3.25 -5.46
CA THR A 56 5.81 2.78 -6.52
C THR A 56 5.53 3.48 -7.84
N ILE A 57 4.27 3.59 -8.24
CA ILE A 57 3.86 4.31 -9.46
C ILE A 57 4.25 5.79 -9.37
N GLY A 58 4.09 6.40 -8.19
CA GLY A 58 4.47 7.78 -7.95
C GLY A 58 5.98 8.04 -8.03
N LEU A 59 6.84 7.04 -7.72
CA LEU A 59 8.28 7.12 -8.00
C LEU A 59 8.57 7.29 -9.50
N PHE A 60 7.78 6.67 -10.37
CA PHE A 60 7.93 6.80 -11.83
C PHE A 60 7.28 8.09 -12.35
N LEU A 61 6.08 8.43 -11.90
CA LEU A 61 5.32 9.59 -12.39
C LEU A 61 5.89 10.93 -11.88
N PHE A 62 6.37 11.00 -10.64
CA PHE A 62 6.82 12.24 -10.00
C PHE A 62 8.34 12.30 -9.78
N LYS A 63 9.10 11.49 -10.53
CA LYS A 63 10.57 11.36 -10.43
C LYS A 63 11.30 12.70 -10.44
N GLU A 64 10.83 13.69 -11.19
CA GLU A 64 11.54 14.96 -11.34
C GLU A 64 11.34 15.91 -10.15
N SER A 65 10.27 15.75 -9.36
CA SER A 65 9.84 16.76 -8.38
C SER A 65 9.69 16.25 -6.95
N LEU A 66 9.41 14.96 -6.76
CA LEU A 66 9.08 14.36 -5.46
C LEU A 66 9.79 13.02 -5.23
N PHE A 67 10.91 12.78 -5.93
CA PHE A 67 11.61 11.49 -5.85
C PHE A 67 12.03 11.11 -4.42
N ASP A 68 12.65 12.02 -3.67
CA ASP A 68 13.10 11.74 -2.31
C ASP A 68 11.94 11.47 -1.35
N TYR A 69 10.84 12.19 -1.54
CA TYR A 69 9.60 11.98 -0.80
C TYR A 69 9.06 10.56 -1.05
N TYR A 70 8.87 10.19 -2.31
CA TYR A 70 8.35 8.88 -2.70
C TYR A 70 9.31 7.74 -2.34
N ARG A 71 10.62 7.97 -2.40
CA ARG A 71 11.64 6.99 -2.01
C ARG A 71 11.55 6.70 -0.51
N THR A 72 11.46 7.74 0.30
CA THR A 72 11.31 7.62 1.76
C THR A 72 9.99 6.96 2.12
N LEU A 73 8.90 7.41 1.48
CA LEU A 73 7.57 6.86 1.68
C LEU A 73 7.52 5.37 1.31
N PHE A 74 8.11 4.99 0.19
CA PHE A 74 8.19 3.59 -0.23
C PHE A 74 8.96 2.72 0.79
N MET A 75 10.07 3.21 1.34
CA MET A 75 10.81 2.47 2.38
C MET A 75 9.97 2.29 3.65
N ILE A 76 9.33 3.35 4.12
CA ILE A 76 8.46 3.31 5.31
C ILE A 76 7.29 2.35 5.08
N LEU A 77 6.56 2.51 3.97
CA LEU A 77 5.42 1.65 3.65
C LEU A 77 5.84 0.19 3.50
N SER A 78 7.01 -0.08 2.91
CA SER A 78 7.52 -1.45 2.81
C SER A 78 7.76 -2.07 4.18
N ILE A 79 8.34 -1.34 5.13
CA ILE A 79 8.57 -1.82 6.52
C ILE A 79 7.23 -2.03 7.24
N VAL A 80 6.35 -1.03 7.20
CA VAL A 80 5.05 -1.08 7.90
C VAL A 80 4.17 -2.19 7.34
N TYR A 81 4.25 -2.46 6.03
CA TYR A 81 3.40 -3.44 5.37
C TYR A 81 3.97 -4.87 5.31
N VAL A 82 5.17 -5.11 5.85
CA VAL A 82 5.65 -6.48 6.08
C VAL A 82 4.64 -7.29 6.91
N LEU A 83 4.08 -6.67 7.94
CA LEU A 83 3.22 -7.35 8.91
C LEU A 83 1.82 -7.69 8.34
N PRO A 84 1.08 -6.76 7.69
CA PRO A 84 -0.11 -7.08 6.89
C PRO A 84 0.11 -8.17 5.85
N ALA A 85 1.28 -8.20 5.22
CA ALA A 85 1.57 -9.18 4.19
C ALA A 85 1.90 -10.57 4.74
N ILE A 86 2.55 -10.66 5.91
CA ILE A 86 2.70 -11.91 6.66
C ILE A 86 1.31 -12.44 7.06
N ILE A 87 0.43 -11.57 7.57
CA ILE A 87 -0.96 -11.95 7.90
C ILE A 87 -1.66 -12.49 6.65
N LEU A 88 -1.61 -11.76 5.53
CA LEU A 88 -2.16 -12.23 4.25
C LEU A 88 -1.58 -13.58 3.80
N ALA A 89 -0.27 -13.79 3.99
CA ALA A 89 0.40 -15.02 3.63
C ALA A 89 -0.04 -16.22 4.47
N LEU A 90 -0.50 -15.98 5.71
CA LEU A 90 -1.10 -17.01 6.57
C LEU A 90 -2.54 -17.35 6.16
N PHE A 91 -3.26 -16.43 5.49
CA PHE A 91 -4.66 -16.61 5.12
C PHE A 91 -4.89 -16.95 3.64
N ILE A 92 -3.96 -16.66 2.73
CA ILE A 92 -4.17 -16.81 1.29
C ILE A 92 -3.00 -17.57 0.62
N PRO A 93 -3.26 -18.56 -0.27
CA PRO A 93 -2.23 -19.25 -1.07
C PRO A 93 -1.44 -18.34 -2.05
N TRP A 94 -1.77 -17.05 -2.12
CA TRP A 94 -1.12 -16.03 -2.96
C TRP A 94 0.17 -15.45 -2.34
N SER A 95 0.60 -15.96 -1.18
CA SER A 95 1.87 -15.64 -0.50
C SER A 95 3.11 -15.78 -1.41
N LEU A 96 3.03 -16.64 -2.43
CA LEU A 96 4.07 -16.83 -3.43
C LEU A 96 4.32 -15.57 -4.27
N LEU A 97 3.27 -14.86 -4.68
CA LEU A 97 3.42 -13.63 -5.48
C LEU A 97 3.96 -12.48 -4.63
N PHE A 98 3.55 -12.38 -3.36
CA PHE A 98 4.10 -11.38 -2.45
C PHE A 98 5.59 -11.64 -2.16
N SER A 99 5.95 -12.90 -1.90
CA SER A 99 7.34 -13.32 -1.71
C SER A 99 8.19 -13.06 -2.96
N LEU A 100 7.64 -13.33 -4.15
CA LEU A 100 8.27 -13.02 -5.43
C LEU A 100 8.51 -11.50 -5.59
N THR A 101 7.56 -10.67 -5.16
CA THR A 101 7.65 -9.21 -5.28
C THR A 101 8.73 -8.64 -4.35
N ILE A 102 8.78 -9.10 -3.08
CA ILE A 102 9.86 -8.74 -2.15
C ILE A 102 11.21 -9.17 -2.71
N PHE A 103 11.30 -10.39 -3.24
CA PHE A 103 12.53 -10.94 -3.81
C PHE A 103 13.03 -10.11 -5.00
N LEU A 104 12.12 -9.72 -5.92
CA LEU A 104 12.44 -8.86 -7.06
C LEU A 104 12.87 -7.44 -6.64
N VAL A 105 12.22 -6.85 -5.62
CA VAL A 105 12.63 -5.56 -5.06
C VAL A 105 14.03 -5.65 -4.43
N GLY A 106 14.32 -6.72 -3.70
CA GLY A 106 15.66 -6.98 -3.16
C GLY A 106 16.73 -7.09 -4.23
N ILE A 107 16.46 -7.84 -5.31
CA ILE A 107 17.37 -7.98 -6.45
C ILE A 107 17.62 -6.63 -7.14
N THR A 108 16.57 -5.85 -7.41
CA THR A 108 16.72 -4.55 -8.06
C THR A 108 17.52 -3.56 -7.22
N MET A 109 17.41 -3.61 -5.88
CA MET A 109 18.28 -2.83 -5.00
C MET A 109 19.75 -3.27 -5.03
N ILE A 110 20.03 -4.56 -5.04
CA ILE A 110 21.41 -5.09 -5.13
C ILE A 110 22.06 -4.70 -6.46
N ILE A 111 21.33 -4.84 -7.57
CA ILE A 111 21.82 -4.49 -8.92
C ILE A 111 22.12 -3.00 -9.03
N LYS A 112 21.33 -2.14 -8.39
CA LYS A 112 21.48 -0.67 -8.47
C LYS A 112 22.55 -0.10 -7.53
N THR A 113 23.02 -0.89 -6.58
CA THR A 113 24.05 -0.50 -5.59
C THR A 113 25.45 -0.99 -6.01
N LYS A 114 25.55 -1.81 -7.07
CA LYS A 114 26.77 -2.04 -7.83
C LYS A 114 26.86 -1.06 -8.99
#